data_AF-A0A0E9MNS1-F1
#
_entry.id   AF-A0A0E9MNS1-F1
#
_cell.length_a   1.000
_cell.length_b   1.000
_cell.length_c   1.000
_cell.angle_alpha   90.00
_cell.angle_beta   90.00
_cell.angle_gamma   90.00
#
_symmetry.space_group_name_H-M   'P 1'
#
loop_
_entity.id
_entity.type
_entity.pdbx_description
1 polymer ?
#
loop_
_entity_poly.entity_id
_entity_poly.type
_entity_poly.pdbx_seq_one_letter_code
_entity_poly.pdbx_strand_id
1 'polypeptide(L)' 'MRTIVDIPEEDIRWLDQKAAETGKSRTALVREAVSFYRAEKPKDWIGRGRGYWKDRDDIGDGVDYQRRIREDRGFD' A
#
# COMPACT_ATOMS: atom_id res chain seq x y z
N MET A 1 -13.67 -22.89 -8.44
CA MET A 1 -12.58 -23.75 -7.91
C MET A 1 -12.82 -23.98 -6.42
N ARG A 2 -12.62 -25.21 -5.92
CA ARG A 2 -12.72 -25.55 -4.50
C ARG A 2 -11.31 -25.79 -3.96
N THR A 3 -11.03 -25.27 -2.78
CA THR A 3 -9.73 -25.42 -2.10
C THR A 3 -9.98 -26.00 -0.71
N ILE A 4 -9.08 -26.85 -0.25
CA ILE A 4 -9.05 -27.38 1.12
C ILE A 4 -7.92 -26.64 1.82
N VAL A 5 -8.19 -26.10 3.00
CA VAL A 5 -7.23 -25.39 3.84
C VAL A 5 -7.37 -25.89 5.26
N ASP A 6 -6.25 -26.08 5.93
CA ASP A 6 -6.23 -26.36 7.36
C ASP A 6 -6.33 -25.03 8.11
N ILE A 7 -7.34 -24.92 8.96
CA ILE A 7 -7.59 -23.76 9.81
C ILE A 7 -7.75 -24.28 11.24
N PRO A 8 -7.06 -23.71 12.23
CA PRO A 8 -7.23 -24.08 13.63
C PRO A 8 -8.70 -24.00 14.07
N GLU A 9 -9.10 -24.88 14.99
CA GLU A 9 -10.49 -24.98 15.43
C GLU A 9 -10.98 -23.68 16.09
N GLU A 10 -10.10 -22.98 16.81
CA GLU A 10 -10.38 -21.67 17.38
C GLU A 10 -10.74 -20.60 16.34
N ASP A 11 -10.07 -20.62 15.19
CA ASP A 11 -10.28 -19.67 14.11
C ASP A 11 -11.58 -19.98 13.35
N ILE A 12 -11.93 -21.28 13.23
CA ILE A 12 -13.23 -21.69 12.70
C ILE A 12 -14.38 -21.18 13.58
N ARG A 13 -14.27 -21.35 14.91
CA ARG A 13 -15.28 -20.84 15.85
C ARG A 13 -15.41 -19.31 15.77
N TRP A 14 -14.28 -18.62 15.66
CA TRP A 14 -14.27 -17.16 15.50
C TRP A 14 -14.95 -16.74 14.18
N LEU A 15 -14.68 -17.43 13.08
CA LEU A 15 -15.32 -17.17 11.78
C LEU A 15 -16.84 -17.40 11.82
N ASP A 16 -17.29 -18.45 12.50
CA ASP A 16 -18.73 -18.74 12.65
C ASP A 16 -19.43 -17.67 13.51
N GLN A 17 -18.79 -17.20 14.58
CA GLN A 17 -19.29 -16.07 15.35
C GLN A 17 -19.39 -14.81 14.49
N LYS A 18 -18.35 -14.48 13.73
CA LYS A 18 -18.35 -13.31 12.83
C LYS A 18 -19.40 -13.43 11.72
N ALA A 19 -19.62 -14.62 11.21
CA ALA A 19 -20.68 -14.90 10.23
C ALA A 19 -22.07 -14.59 10.82
N ALA A 20 -22.33 -15.02 12.06
CA ALA A 20 -23.57 -14.73 12.76
C ALA A 20 -23.76 -13.23 13.04
N GLU A 21 -22.71 -12.54 13.53
CA GLU A 21 -22.75 -11.10 13.81
C GLU A 21 -23.02 -10.25 12.56
N THR A 22 -22.49 -10.67 11.41
CA THR A 22 -22.57 -9.90 10.15
C THR A 22 -23.70 -10.34 9.22
N GLY A 23 -24.39 -11.43 9.54
CA GLY A 23 -25.41 -12.05 8.67
C GLY A 23 -24.84 -12.64 7.36
N LYS A 24 -23.52 -12.85 7.28
CA LYS A 24 -22.84 -13.39 6.09
C LYS A 24 -22.54 -14.87 6.28
N SER A 25 -22.38 -15.61 5.19
CA SER A 25 -21.83 -16.97 5.27
C SER A 25 -20.33 -16.94 5.62
N ARG A 26 -19.86 -17.96 6.34
CA ARG A 26 -18.41 -18.15 6.59
C ARG A 26 -17.56 -18.08 5.32
N THR A 27 -18.03 -18.69 4.22
CA THR A 27 -17.31 -18.66 2.94
C THR A 27 -17.24 -17.25 2.35
N ALA A 28 -18.27 -16.42 2.54
CA ALA A 28 -18.23 -15.02 2.11
C ALA A 28 -17.16 -14.23 2.87
N LEU A 29 -17.06 -14.42 4.20
CA LEU A 29 -16.01 -13.81 5.02
C LEU A 29 -14.60 -14.22 4.57
N VAL A 30 -14.39 -15.50 4.28
CA VAL A 30 -13.09 -15.99 3.76
C VAL A 30 -12.75 -15.35 2.41
N ARG A 31 -13.73 -15.21 1.50
CA ARG A 31 -13.51 -14.53 0.21
C ARG A 31 -13.17 -13.05 0.38
N GLU A 32 -13.83 -12.38 1.31
CA GLU A 32 -13.54 -10.98 1.65
C GLU A 32 -12.13 -10.86 2.21
N ALA A 33 -11.75 -11.70 3.17
CA ALA A 33 -10.40 -11.71 3.76
C ALA A 33 -9.31 -11.89 2.68
N VAL A 34 -9.48 -12.84 1.75
CA VAL A 34 -8.55 -13.03 0.63
C VAL A 34 -8.49 -11.79 -0.28
N SER A 35 -9.63 -11.13 -0.51
CA SER A 35 -9.69 -9.90 -1.32
C SER A 35 -8.97 -8.75 -0.63
N PHE A 36 -9.15 -8.58 0.69
CA PHE A 36 -8.42 -7.60 1.48
C PHE A 36 -6.92 -7.88 1.49
N TYR A 37 -6.51 -9.13 1.71
CA TYR A 37 -5.09 -9.51 1.66
C TYR A 37 -4.46 -9.24 0.29
N ARG A 38 -5.20 -9.44 -0.81
CA ARG A 38 -4.74 -9.05 -2.16
C ARG A 38 -4.68 -7.55 -2.38
N ALA A 39 -5.60 -6.79 -1.78
CA ALA A 39 -5.65 -5.34 -1.86
C ALA A 39 -4.56 -4.68 -1.01
N GLU A 40 -4.07 -5.37 0.01
CA GLU A 40 -2.84 -5.04 0.75
C GLU A 40 -1.63 -5.22 -0.18
N LYS A 41 -1.50 -4.32 -1.15
CA LYS A 41 -0.32 -4.19 -1.99
C LYS A 41 0.87 -3.84 -1.09
N PRO A 42 2.07 -4.38 -1.33
CA PRO A 42 3.26 -3.82 -0.73
C PRO A 42 3.28 -2.33 -1.04
N LYS A 43 3.61 -1.49 -0.05
CA LYS A 43 3.77 -0.03 -0.18
C LYS A 43 4.98 0.35 -1.05
N ASP A 44 5.29 -0.47 -2.05
CA ASP A 44 6.31 -0.32 -3.07
C ASP A 44 5.99 0.81 -4.07
N TRP A 45 5.07 1.71 -3.71
CA TRP A 45 4.91 2.98 -4.43
C TRP A 45 6.19 3.81 -4.34
N ILE A 46 6.96 3.67 -3.24
CA ILE A 46 8.27 4.33 -3.09
C ILE A 46 9.28 3.74 -4.07
N GLY A 47 9.35 2.41 -4.21
CA GLY A 47 10.26 1.75 -5.15
C GLY A 47 9.89 2.05 -6.60
N ARG A 48 8.59 2.02 -6.93
CA ARG A 48 8.08 2.48 -8.23
C ARG A 48 8.36 3.95 -8.49
N GLY A 49 8.22 4.80 -7.47
CA GLY A 49 8.42 6.25 -7.51
C GLY A 49 9.86 6.69 -7.85
N ARG A 50 10.85 5.80 -7.71
CA ARG A 50 12.25 6.14 -8.00
C ARG A 50 12.44 6.49 -9.48
N GLY A 51 12.92 7.71 -9.73
CA GLY A 51 13.24 8.18 -11.08
C GLY A 51 12.08 8.81 -11.84
N TYR A 52 10.86 8.89 -11.27
CA TYR A 52 9.70 9.49 -11.95
C TYR A 52 9.91 10.95 -12.38
N TRP A 53 10.81 11.67 -11.73
CA TRP A 53 11.12 13.07 -11.99
C TRP A 53 12.49 13.26 -12.64
N LYS A 54 13.20 12.17 -12.97
CA LYS A 54 14.58 12.24 -13.48
C LYS A 54 14.68 12.93 -14.84
N ASP A 55 13.71 12.67 -15.71
CA ASP A 55 13.71 13.14 -17.10
C ASP A 55 12.66 14.25 -17.33
N ARG A 56 12.29 14.97 -16.26
CA ARG A 56 11.35 16.09 -16.35
C ARG A 56 12.10 17.41 -16.48
N ASP A 57 11.98 18.01 -17.66
CA ASP A 57 12.64 19.28 -17.98
C ASP A 57 11.82 20.52 -17.59
N ASP A 58 10.56 20.34 -17.19
CA ASP A 58 9.65 21.41 -16.78
C ASP A 58 9.77 21.76 -15.27
N ILE A 59 10.58 21.02 -14.52
CA ILE A 59 10.99 21.37 -13.16
C ILE A 59 12.45 21.80 -13.24
N GLY A 60 12.74 23.04 -12.87
CA GLY A 60 14.12 23.55 -12.89
C GLY A 60 15.06 22.74 -11.98
N ASP A 61 16.36 22.75 -12.32
CA ASP A 61 17.39 22.07 -11.54
C ASP A 61 17.47 22.63 -10.10
N GLY A 62 17.29 21.75 -9.13
CA GLY A 62 17.30 22.11 -7.70
C GLY A 62 18.67 22.55 -7.18
N VAL A 63 19.77 22.04 -7.75
CA VAL A 63 21.14 22.46 -7.40
C VAL A 63 21.39 23.86 -7.92
N ASP A 64 20.97 24.15 -9.14
CA ASP A 64 21.10 25.51 -9.71
C ASP A 64 20.22 26.52 -8.97
N TYR A 65 19.02 26.10 -8.54
CA TYR A 65 18.20 26.90 -7.64
C TYR A 65 18.90 27.18 -6.29
N GLN A 66 19.49 26.15 -5.66
CA GLN A 66 20.21 26.32 -4.39
C GLN A 66 21.45 27.21 -4.53
N ARG A 67 22.18 27.11 -5.64
CA ARG A 67 23.35 27.97 -5.92
C ARG A 67 22.93 29.43 -6.01
N ARG A 68 21.91 29.75 -6.81
CA ARG A 68 21.38 31.12 -6.92
C ARG A 68 21.02 31.73 -5.57
N ILE A 69 20.30 30.99 -4.71
CA ILE A 69 19.92 31.51 -3.39
C ILE A 69 21.13 31.74 -2.47
N ARG A 70 22.19 30.94 -2.60
CA ARG A 70 23.40 31.09 -1.79
C ARG A 70 24.27 32.24 -2.28
N GLU A 71 24.33 32.44 -3.59
CA GLU A 71 25.01 33.59 -4.22
C GLU A 71 24.30 34.89 -3.87
N ASP A 72 22.96 34.93 -3.93
CA ASP A 72 22.15 36.10 -3.51
C ASP A 72 22.29 36.46 -2.03
N ARG A 73 22.81 35.54 -1.20
CA ARG A 73 23.04 35.74 0.25
C ARG A 73 24.51 35.89 0.62
N GLY A 74 25.41 35.95 -0.36
CA GLY A 74 26.78 36.38 -0.16
C GLY A 74 26.80 37.87 0.14
N PHE A 75 27.09 38.23 1.39
CA PHE A 75 27.27 39.61 1.83
C PHE A 75 28.46 40.26 1.09
N ASP A 76 28.22 41.42 0.48
CA ASP A 76 29.21 42.48 0.29
C ASP A 76 28.86 43.62 1.26
#